data_AF-C8BX08-F1
#
_entry.id   AF-C8BX08-F1
#
_cell.length_a   1.000
_cell.length_b   1.000
_cell.length_c   1.000
_cell.angle_alpha   90.00
_cell.angle_beta   90.00
_cell.angle_gamma   90.00
#
_symmetry.space_group_name_H-M   'P 1'
#
loop_
_entity.id
_entity.type
_entity.pdbx_description
1 polymer ?
#
loop_
_entity_poly.entity_id
_entity_poly.type
_entity_poly.pdbx_seq_one_letter_code
_entity_poly.pdbx_strand_id
1 'polypeptide(L)'
;MILIKVVFGVILGFAATIWYVALDLRFDFDSSLSVNIVIAIATAIAAAIHFDSVKSQERERVWELNKAELLNLSKELSEVIHETKQAIDYEYSSSDPEHQTKAPSNPKAYKVLDERLFVLINVQKPLLPKKFMQCVESLHALDKEITRQVFEEDLDNISAHEDMLSKYIELHQELNVFIRKMAGIKNT
;
A
#
# COMPACT_ATOMS: atom_id res chain seq x y z
N MET A 1 -14.14 -18.69 -10.86
CA MET A 1 -14.60 -20.11 -10.82
C MET A 1 -15.37 -20.47 -9.53
N ILE A 2 -14.97 -20.00 -8.33
CA ILE A 2 -15.71 -20.24 -7.08
C ILE A 2 -17.10 -19.55 -7.07
N LEU A 3 -17.18 -18.30 -7.55
CA LEU A 3 -18.43 -17.52 -7.58
C LEU A 3 -19.55 -18.20 -8.40
N ILE A 4 -19.21 -18.72 -9.58
CA ILE A 4 -20.17 -19.45 -10.44
C ILE A 4 -20.67 -20.71 -9.74
N LYS A 5 -19.81 -21.44 -9.01
CA LYS A 5 -20.20 -22.62 -8.25
C LYS A 5 -21.14 -22.27 -7.09
N VAL A 6 -20.92 -21.14 -6.41
CA VAL A 6 -21.80 -20.66 -5.33
C VAL A 6 -23.16 -20.24 -5.88
N VAL A 7 -23.20 -19.49 -6.98
CA VAL A 7 -24.46 -19.06 -7.61
C VAL A 7 -25.25 -20.28 -8.12
N PHE A 8 -24.61 -21.23 -8.80
CA PHE A 8 -25.26 -22.48 -9.21
C PHE A 8 -25.75 -23.30 -8.01
N GLY A 9 -24.99 -23.35 -6.92
CA GLY A 9 -25.39 -24.02 -5.69
C GLY A 9 -26.61 -23.39 -5.03
N VAL A 10 -26.70 -22.05 -5.03
CA VAL A 10 -27.88 -21.32 -4.52
C VAL A 10 -29.11 -21.59 -5.40
N ILE A 11 -28.97 -21.54 -6.73
CA ILE A 11 -30.09 -21.78 -7.67
C ILE A 11 -30.59 -23.24 -7.57
N LEU A 12 -29.67 -24.22 -7.55
CA LEU A 12 -30.02 -25.63 -7.38
C LEU A 12 -30.62 -25.91 -6.01
N GLY A 13 -30.08 -25.30 -4.95
CA GLY A 13 -30.62 -25.38 -3.60
C GLY A 13 -32.05 -24.84 -3.53
N PHE A 14 -32.32 -23.69 -4.16
CA PHE A 14 -33.64 -23.06 -4.23
C PHE A 14 -34.65 -23.92 -5.00
N ALA A 15 -34.25 -24.45 -6.15
CA ALA A 15 -35.08 -25.35 -6.94
C ALA A 15 -35.41 -26.64 -6.16
N ALA A 16 -34.43 -27.20 -5.44
CA ALA A 16 -34.62 -28.38 -4.62
C ALA A 16 -35.51 -28.12 -3.40
N THR A 17 -35.42 -26.94 -2.76
CA THR A 17 -36.30 -26.59 -1.62
C THR A 17 -37.73 -26.35 -2.06
N ILE A 18 -37.95 -25.66 -3.18
CA ILE A 18 -39.30 -25.52 -3.76
C ILE A 18 -39.86 -26.88 -4.14
N TRP A 19 -39.06 -27.73 -4.78
CA TRP A 19 -39.47 -29.08 -5.17
C TRP A 19 -39.82 -29.94 -3.95
N TYR A 20 -39.02 -29.88 -2.89
CA TYR A 20 -39.25 -30.59 -1.63
C TYR A 20 -40.52 -30.09 -0.91
N VAL A 21 -40.69 -28.78 -0.78
CA VAL A 21 -41.89 -28.18 -0.16
C VAL A 21 -43.16 -28.49 -0.98
N ALA A 22 -43.08 -28.48 -2.31
CA ALA A 22 -44.21 -28.76 -3.20
C ALA A 22 -44.63 -30.24 -3.23
N LEU A 23 -43.70 -31.17 -2.98
CA LEU A 23 -43.98 -32.62 -3.02
C LEU A 23 -44.21 -33.27 -1.66
N ASP A 24 -43.61 -32.77 -0.58
CA ASP A 24 -43.57 -33.48 0.72
C ASP A 24 -44.58 -32.96 1.76
N LEU A 25 -45.06 -31.71 1.66
CA LEU A 25 -45.87 -31.10 2.72
C LEU A 25 -47.37 -31.02 2.38
N ARG A 26 -48.11 -32.03 2.86
CA ARG A 26 -49.52 -31.91 3.30
C ARG A 26 -49.69 -31.05 4.56
N PHE A 27 -48.77 -30.12 4.82
CA PHE A 27 -48.77 -29.24 5.98
C PHE A 27 -49.26 -27.87 5.58
N ASP A 28 -50.14 -27.30 6.40
CA ASP A 28 -50.74 -25.97 6.31
C ASP A 28 -49.72 -24.84 6.60
N PHE A 29 -48.51 -24.99 6.06
CA PHE A 29 -47.48 -23.96 6.09
C PHE A 29 -47.76 -22.99 4.95
N ASP A 30 -47.99 -21.71 5.30
CA ASP A 30 -48.24 -20.66 4.33
C ASP A 30 -47.05 -20.55 3.38
N SER A 31 -47.21 -21.13 2.18
CA SER A 31 -46.17 -21.19 1.15
C SER A 31 -45.73 -19.79 0.74
N SER A 32 -46.59 -18.79 0.90
CA SER A 32 -46.29 -17.37 0.71
C SER A 32 -45.22 -16.88 1.70
N LEU A 33 -45.34 -17.25 2.99
CA LEU A 33 -44.40 -16.84 4.03
C LEU A 33 -43.00 -17.43 3.78
N SER A 34 -42.94 -18.73 3.47
CA SER A 34 -41.69 -19.43 3.18
C SER A 34 -40.98 -18.83 1.96
N VAL A 35 -41.70 -18.59 0.86
CA VAL A 35 -41.13 -17.97 -0.35
C VAL A 35 -40.62 -16.55 -0.08
N ASN A 36 -41.38 -15.73 0.65
CA ASN A 36 -40.97 -14.37 1.00
C ASN A 36 -39.70 -14.32 1.85
N ILE A 37 -39.54 -15.24 2.81
CA ILE A 37 -38.32 -15.34 3.63
C ILE A 37 -37.11 -15.66 2.74
N VAL A 38 -37.25 -16.62 1.83
CA VAL A 38 -36.12 -17.02 0.98
C VAL A 38 -35.76 -15.91 -0.02
N ILE A 39 -36.75 -15.22 -0.59
CA ILE A 39 -36.51 -14.03 -1.44
C ILE A 39 -35.78 -12.94 -0.65
N ALA A 40 -36.18 -12.68 0.60
CA ALA A 40 -35.52 -11.69 1.45
C ALA A 40 -34.04 -12.05 1.72
N ILE A 41 -33.75 -13.33 2.01
CA ILE A 41 -32.37 -13.81 2.21
C ILE A 41 -31.55 -13.68 0.93
N ALA A 42 -32.09 -14.10 -0.22
CA ALA A 42 -31.42 -13.97 -1.51
C ALA A 42 -31.11 -12.51 -1.85
N THR A 43 -32.05 -11.60 -1.57
CA THR A 43 -31.90 -10.15 -1.78
C THR A 43 -30.82 -9.58 -0.86
N ALA A 44 -30.77 -10.00 0.41
CA ALA A 44 -29.75 -9.58 1.35
C ALA A 44 -28.34 -10.04 0.94
N ILE A 45 -28.19 -11.30 0.47
CA ILE A 45 -26.92 -11.83 -0.04
C ILE A 45 -26.49 -11.07 -1.30
N ALA A 46 -27.42 -10.83 -2.24
CA ALA A 46 -27.14 -10.06 -3.45
C ALA A 46 -26.70 -8.62 -3.12
N ALA A 47 -27.36 -7.96 -2.16
CA ALA A 47 -27.00 -6.63 -1.70
C ALA A 47 -25.61 -6.62 -1.04
N ALA A 48 -25.29 -7.62 -0.22
CA ALA A 48 -23.98 -7.75 0.41
C ALA A 48 -22.85 -7.94 -0.63
N ILE A 49 -23.07 -8.78 -1.64
CA ILE A 49 -22.11 -8.98 -2.74
C ILE A 49 -21.95 -7.71 -3.57
N HIS A 50 -23.05 -7.04 -3.92
CA HIS A 50 -23.01 -5.81 -4.69
C HIS A 50 -22.24 -4.71 -3.93
N PHE A 51 -22.48 -4.59 -2.63
CA PHE A 51 -21.76 -3.64 -1.78
C PHE A 51 -20.25 -3.93 -1.73
N ASP A 52 -19.85 -5.19 -1.54
CA ASP A 52 -18.43 -5.56 -1.55
C ASP A 52 -17.77 -5.32 -2.93
N SER A 53 -18.50 -5.62 -4.01
CA SER A 53 -18.03 -5.39 -5.38
C SER A 53 -17.81 -3.90 -5.67
N VAL A 54 -18.76 -3.03 -5.28
CA VAL A 54 -18.63 -1.57 -5.46
C VAL A 54 -17.42 -1.06 -4.67
N LYS A 55 -17.28 -1.45 -3.41
CA LYS A 55 -16.16 -1.05 -2.56
C LYS A 55 -14.81 -1.51 -3.12
N SER A 56 -14.74 -2.72 -3.69
CA SER A 56 -13.53 -3.22 -4.34
C SER A 56 -13.18 -2.41 -5.60
N GLN A 57 -14.20 -2.05 -6.39
CA GLN A 57 -14.00 -1.28 -7.62
C GLN A 57 -13.54 0.15 -7.34
N GLU A 58 -14.08 0.80 -6.29
CA GLU A 58 -13.60 2.12 -5.85
C GLU A 58 -12.12 2.08 -5.47
N ARG A 59 -11.71 1.08 -4.67
CA ARG A 59 -10.30 0.88 -4.30
C ARG A 59 -9.41 0.66 -5.52
N GLU A 60 -9.85 -0.18 -6.46
CA GLU A 60 -9.11 -0.48 -7.69
C GLU A 60 -8.92 0.77 -8.56
N ARG A 61 -9.96 1.61 -8.69
CA ARG A 61 -9.85 2.90 -9.40
C ARG A 61 -8.85 3.83 -8.74
N VAL A 62 -8.90 3.99 -7.42
CA VAL A 62 -7.94 4.85 -6.70
C VAL A 62 -6.52 4.29 -6.84
N TRP A 63 -6.35 2.97 -6.80
CA TRP A 63 -5.07 2.33 -7.05
C TRP A 63 -4.54 2.64 -8.46
N GLU A 64 -5.32 2.36 -9.51
CA GLU A 64 -4.87 2.56 -10.90
C GLU A 64 -4.54 4.03 -11.21
N LEU A 65 -5.24 4.99 -10.59
CA LEU A 65 -4.93 6.42 -10.73
C LEU A 65 -3.58 6.82 -10.11
N ASN A 66 -3.20 6.21 -8.99
CA ASN A 66 -2.02 6.62 -8.22
C ASN A 66 -0.82 5.67 -8.38
N LYS A 67 -1.03 4.52 -9.00
CA LYS A 67 -0.04 3.44 -9.15
C LYS A 67 1.28 3.92 -9.73
N ALA A 68 1.24 4.69 -10.81
CA ALA A 68 2.45 5.19 -11.46
C ALA A 68 3.28 6.04 -10.49
N GLU A 69 2.66 6.98 -9.80
CA GLU A 69 3.36 7.87 -8.86
C GLU A 69 3.89 7.13 -7.63
N LEU A 70 3.11 6.23 -7.04
CA LEU A 70 3.56 5.45 -5.89
C LEU A 70 4.71 4.51 -6.23
N LEU A 71 4.67 3.85 -7.39
CA LEU A 71 5.75 2.97 -7.84
C LEU A 71 7.00 3.76 -8.22
N ASN A 72 6.84 4.94 -8.84
CA ASN A 72 7.96 5.81 -9.15
C ASN A 72 8.62 6.34 -7.87
N LEU A 73 7.85 6.78 -6.87
CA LEU A 73 8.40 7.18 -5.58
C LEU A 73 9.14 6.01 -4.91
N SER A 74 8.56 4.80 -4.95
CA SER A 74 9.22 3.61 -4.41
C SER A 74 10.55 3.31 -5.10
N LYS A 75 10.64 3.56 -6.41
CA LYS A 75 11.88 3.41 -7.17
C LYS A 75 12.91 4.47 -6.76
N GLU A 76 12.51 5.74 -6.69
CA GLU A 76 13.37 6.86 -6.31
C GLU A 76 13.89 6.72 -4.88
N LEU A 77 13.06 6.28 -3.94
CA LEU A 77 13.48 5.96 -2.58
C LEU A 77 14.53 4.83 -2.56
N SER A 78 14.33 3.79 -3.37
CA SER A 78 15.31 2.70 -3.48
C SER A 78 16.63 3.17 -4.09
N GLU A 79 16.58 4.12 -5.02
CA GLU A 79 17.76 4.73 -5.63
C GLU A 79 18.51 5.58 -4.60
N VAL A 80 17.82 6.43 -3.84
CA VAL A 80 18.42 7.22 -2.76
C VAL A 80 19.01 6.31 -1.67
N ILE A 81 18.31 5.27 -1.24
CA ILE A 81 18.86 4.29 -0.28
C ILE A 81 20.15 3.65 -0.81
N HIS A 82 20.19 3.33 -2.10
CA HIS A 82 21.39 2.74 -2.72
C HIS A 82 22.55 3.73 -2.78
N GLU A 83 22.29 4.96 -3.20
CA GLU A 83 23.30 6.03 -3.28
C GLU A 83 23.81 6.42 -1.88
N THR A 84 22.96 6.48 -0.86
CA THR A 84 23.38 6.76 0.53
C THR A 84 24.26 5.64 1.08
N LYS A 85 23.95 4.37 0.80
CA LYS A 85 24.82 3.24 1.14
C LYS A 85 26.17 3.32 0.44
N GLN A 86 26.18 3.65 -0.86
CA GLN A 86 27.43 3.85 -1.58
C GLN A 86 28.25 5.02 -1.04
N ALA A 87 27.61 6.11 -0.60
CA ALA A 87 28.29 7.24 0.02
C ALA A 87 28.98 6.83 1.33
N ILE A 88 28.27 6.10 2.19
CA ILE A 88 28.82 5.53 3.43
C ILE A 88 30.01 4.62 3.12
N ASP A 89 29.83 3.66 2.20
CA ASP A 89 30.89 2.74 1.78
C ASP A 89 32.10 3.51 1.23
N TYR A 90 31.86 4.55 0.42
CA TYR A 90 32.91 5.41 -0.12
C TYR A 90 33.70 6.11 0.97
N GLU A 91 33.04 6.74 1.95
CA GLU A 91 33.68 7.47 3.04
C GLU A 91 34.51 6.54 3.95
N TYR A 92 33.99 5.36 4.28
CA TYR A 92 34.76 4.33 5.00
C TYR A 92 35.98 3.88 4.18
N SER A 93 35.81 3.67 2.88
CA SER A 93 36.84 3.17 1.98
C SER A 93 37.94 4.21 1.70
N SER A 94 37.61 5.51 1.72
CA SER A 94 38.60 6.59 1.62
C SER A 94 39.56 6.67 2.81
N SER A 95 39.25 5.97 3.91
CA SER A 95 40.14 5.81 5.07
C SER A 95 41.12 4.63 4.92
N ASP A 96 40.92 3.74 3.95
CA ASP A 96 41.77 2.57 3.66
C ASP A 96 42.22 2.54 2.18
N PRO A 97 43.49 2.84 1.86
CA PRO A 97 43.98 2.90 0.49
C PRO A 97 43.92 1.56 -0.27
N GLU A 98 43.76 0.41 0.40
CA GLU A 98 43.63 -0.91 -0.25
C GLU A 98 42.20 -1.23 -0.72
N HIS A 99 41.20 -0.56 -0.16
CA HIS A 99 39.78 -0.74 -0.51
C HIS A 99 39.25 0.56 -1.09
N GLN A 100 39.40 0.78 -2.41
CA GLN A 100 38.74 1.92 -3.05
C GLN A 100 37.40 1.48 -3.63
N THR A 101 36.31 1.94 -3.01
CA THR A 101 34.97 1.77 -3.59
C THR A 101 34.65 2.92 -4.54
N LYS A 102 33.66 2.73 -5.42
CA LYS A 102 33.27 3.75 -6.39
C LYS A 102 32.55 4.89 -5.68
N ALA A 103 32.88 6.12 -6.05
CA ALA A 103 32.15 7.29 -5.61
C ALA A 103 30.65 7.19 -6.00
N PRO A 104 29.76 7.87 -5.26
CA PRO A 104 28.32 7.89 -5.54
C PRO A 104 28.05 8.21 -7.01
N SER A 105 27.24 7.39 -7.67
CA SER A 105 27.05 7.48 -9.11
C SER A 105 25.98 8.50 -9.51
N ASN A 106 25.07 8.87 -8.60
CA ASN A 106 23.96 9.77 -8.92
C ASN A 106 23.60 10.75 -7.79
N PRO A 107 24.34 11.86 -7.64
CA PRO A 107 24.01 12.90 -6.65
C PRO A 107 22.66 13.60 -6.92
N LYS A 108 22.08 13.45 -8.12
CA LYS A 108 20.77 14.03 -8.44
C LYS A 108 19.61 13.23 -7.85
N ALA A 109 19.84 12.00 -7.39
CA ALA A 109 18.80 11.14 -6.82
C ALA A 109 18.07 11.80 -5.64
N TYR A 110 18.81 12.48 -4.76
CA TYR A 110 18.25 13.20 -3.61
C TYR A 110 17.30 14.33 -4.03
N LYS A 111 17.71 15.12 -5.04
CA LYS A 111 16.89 16.22 -5.55
C LYS A 111 15.61 15.73 -6.23
N VAL A 112 15.72 14.64 -7.00
CA VAL A 112 14.55 14.01 -7.65
C VAL A 112 13.56 13.51 -6.60
N LEU A 113 14.04 12.89 -5.53
CA LEU A 113 13.20 12.43 -4.43
C LEU A 113 12.48 13.59 -3.74
N ASP A 114 13.19 14.69 -3.44
CA ASP A 114 12.60 15.86 -2.79
C ASP A 114 11.51 16.51 -3.64
N GLU A 115 11.77 16.71 -4.94
CA GLU A 115 10.77 17.22 -5.89
C GLU A 115 9.54 16.31 -5.95
N ARG A 116 9.72 14.98 -5.94
CA ARG A 116 8.59 14.04 -5.99
C ARG A 116 7.82 13.98 -4.68
N LEU A 117 8.49 14.00 -3.54
CA LEU A 117 7.85 14.09 -2.23
C LEU A 117 7.01 15.37 -2.14
N PHE A 118 7.53 16.50 -2.61
CA PHE A 118 6.79 17.76 -2.66
C PHE A 118 5.51 17.64 -3.50
N VAL A 119 5.59 17.09 -4.71
CA VAL A 119 4.42 16.89 -5.57
C VAL A 119 3.41 15.94 -4.91
N LEU A 120 3.87 14.83 -4.36
CA LEU A 120 3.02 13.81 -3.74
C LEU A 120 2.27 14.37 -2.52
N ILE A 121 2.97 15.10 -1.65
CA ILE A 121 2.37 15.73 -0.47
C ILE A 121 1.36 16.79 -0.86
N ASN A 122 1.62 17.61 -1.86
CA ASN A 122 0.74 18.73 -2.20
C ASN A 122 -0.47 18.31 -3.05
N VAL A 123 -0.30 17.31 -3.91
CA VAL A 123 -1.36 16.86 -4.83
C VAL A 123 -2.15 15.69 -4.25
N GLN A 124 -1.51 14.79 -3.52
CA GLN A 124 -2.09 13.51 -3.09
C GLN A 124 -2.23 13.36 -1.58
N LYS A 125 -2.02 14.43 -0.79
CA LYS A 125 -2.14 14.43 0.69
C LYS A 125 -3.32 13.62 1.24
N PRO A 126 -4.56 13.77 0.73
CA PRO A 126 -5.73 13.10 1.32
C PRO A 126 -5.70 11.58 1.13
N LEU A 127 -4.93 11.09 0.16
CA LEU A 127 -4.84 9.67 -0.20
C LEU A 127 -3.70 8.95 0.53
N LEU A 128 -2.75 9.70 1.08
CA LEU A 128 -1.59 9.16 1.78
C LEU A 128 -1.95 8.74 3.21
N PRO A 129 -1.40 7.62 3.71
CA PRO A 129 -1.64 7.21 5.08
C PRO A 129 -0.96 8.17 6.05
N LYS A 130 -1.62 8.44 7.18
CA LYS A 130 -1.11 9.35 8.21
C LYS A 130 0.31 9.00 8.68
N LYS A 131 0.61 7.70 8.81
CA LYS A 131 1.95 7.23 9.18
C LYS A 131 3.02 7.63 8.16
N PHE A 132 2.75 7.44 6.88
CA PHE A 132 3.67 7.86 5.82
C PHE A 132 3.92 9.38 5.88
N MET A 133 2.86 10.18 6.06
CA MET A 133 3.00 11.63 6.23
C MET A 133 3.87 12.01 7.44
N GLN A 134 3.73 11.31 8.57
CA GLN A 134 4.56 11.52 9.75
C GLN A 134 6.03 11.16 9.48
N CYS A 135 6.31 10.08 8.73
CA CYS A 135 7.67 9.72 8.34
C CYS A 135 8.29 10.79 7.42
N VAL A 136 7.52 11.36 6.49
CA VAL A 136 8.01 12.45 5.63
C VAL A 136 8.28 13.73 6.43
N GLU A 137 7.40 14.11 7.35
CA GLU A 137 7.64 15.25 8.25
C GLU A 137 8.88 15.02 9.13
N SER A 138 9.05 13.79 9.64
CA SER A 138 10.25 13.41 10.40
C SER A 138 11.52 13.45 9.55
N LEU A 139 11.45 13.09 8.27
CA LEU A 139 12.59 13.15 7.35
C LEU A 139 13.02 14.60 7.12
N HIS A 140 12.08 15.52 6.84
CA HIS A 140 12.41 16.94 6.68
C HIS A 140 12.96 17.58 7.96
N ALA A 141 12.43 17.18 9.12
CA ALA A 141 12.95 17.65 10.41
C ALA A 141 14.39 17.16 10.63
N LEU A 142 14.67 15.89 10.30
CA LEU A 142 16.01 15.32 10.40
C LEU A 142 16.97 15.97 9.40
N ASP A 143 16.57 16.19 8.16
CA ASP A 143 17.39 16.82 7.12
C ASP A 143 17.86 18.22 7.56
N LYS A 144 16.95 19.01 8.12
CA LYS A 144 17.28 20.33 8.69
C LYS A 144 18.24 20.22 9.87
N GLU A 145 18.03 19.24 10.74
CA GLU A 145 18.86 19.04 11.93
C GLU A 145 20.26 18.56 11.55
N ILE A 146 20.39 17.58 10.67
CA ILE A 146 21.68 17.08 10.17
C ILE A 146 22.44 18.17 9.43
N THR A 147 21.76 18.95 8.57
CA THR A 147 22.39 20.10 7.91
C THR A 147 23.00 21.04 8.94
N ARG A 148 22.26 21.38 10.00
CA ARG A 148 22.75 22.22 11.09
C ARG A 148 23.94 21.56 11.80
N GLN A 149 23.84 20.29 12.17
CA GLN A 149 24.88 19.58 12.91
C GLN A 149 26.19 19.42 12.11
N VAL A 150 26.11 19.16 10.80
CA VAL A 150 27.28 19.05 9.92
C VAL A 150 27.98 20.41 9.75
N PHE A 151 27.23 21.52 9.62
CA PHE A 151 27.82 22.84 9.39
C PHE A 151 28.20 23.61 10.66
N GLU A 152 27.53 23.36 11.78
CA GLU A 152 27.68 24.15 13.02
C GLU A 152 28.23 23.34 14.21
N GLU A 153 28.12 22.01 14.19
CA GLU A 153 28.46 21.14 15.33
C GLU A 153 29.50 20.06 15.00
N ASP A 154 30.16 20.17 13.83
CA ASP A 154 31.18 19.24 13.34
C ASP A 154 30.73 17.76 13.36
N LEU A 155 29.45 17.49 13.06
CA LEU A 155 28.96 16.12 12.88
C LEU A 155 29.68 15.46 11.70
N ASP A 156 30.16 14.25 11.94
CA ASP A 156 30.79 13.43 10.92
C ASP A 156 29.82 13.03 9.80
N ASN A 157 30.28 13.10 8.56
CA ASN A 157 29.47 12.85 7.37
C ASN A 157 28.93 11.41 7.32
N ILE A 158 29.68 10.43 7.83
CA ILE A 158 29.24 9.03 7.86
C ILE A 158 28.03 8.91 8.80
N SER A 159 28.14 9.49 9.99
CA SER A 159 27.05 9.51 10.98
C SER A 159 25.80 10.19 10.42
N ALA A 160 25.98 11.32 9.73
CA ALA A 160 24.90 12.02 9.03
C ALA A 160 24.25 11.14 7.95
N HIS A 161 25.03 10.40 7.16
CA HIS A 161 24.53 9.50 6.14
C HIS A 161 23.80 8.29 6.73
N GLU A 162 24.27 7.71 7.83
CA GLU A 162 23.62 6.61 8.52
C GLU A 162 22.24 7.00 9.08
N ASP A 163 22.14 8.17 9.70
CA ASP A 163 20.88 8.69 10.23
C ASP A 163 19.86 8.96 9.11
N MET A 164 20.29 9.58 8.01
CA MET A 164 19.44 9.77 6.83
C MET A 164 19.03 8.45 6.19
N LEU A 165 19.95 7.48 6.07
CA LEU A 165 19.69 6.16 5.52
C LEU A 165 18.59 5.43 6.30
N SER A 166 18.65 5.49 7.63
CA SER A 166 17.62 4.92 8.51
C SER A 166 16.24 5.47 8.18
N LYS A 167 16.13 6.79 7.99
CA LYS A 167 14.86 7.44 7.62
C LYS A 167 14.38 7.14 6.22
N TYR A 168 15.28 7.05 5.23
CA TYR A 168 14.89 6.62 3.89
C TYR A 168 14.35 5.19 3.88
N ILE A 169 14.96 4.28 4.65
CA ILE A 169 14.49 2.90 4.80
C ILE A 169 13.11 2.86 5.47
N GLU A 170 12.92 3.60 6.57
CA GLU A 170 11.64 3.70 7.27
C GLU A 170 10.52 4.18 6.31
N LEU A 171 10.80 5.24 5.56
CA LEU A 171 9.87 5.81 4.59
C LEU A 171 9.53 4.82 3.46
N HIS A 172 10.53 4.10 2.95
CA HIS A 172 10.35 3.08 1.91
C HIS A 172 9.51 1.90 2.41
N GLN A 173 9.71 1.46 3.65
CA GLN A 173 8.90 0.40 4.26
C GLN A 173 7.44 0.79 4.40
N GLU A 174 7.15 1.98 4.94
CA GLU A 174 5.78 2.48 5.08
C GLU A 174 5.09 2.67 3.72
N LEU A 175 5.82 3.15 2.71
CA LEU A 175 5.32 3.24 1.34
C LEU A 175 4.96 1.85 0.77
N ASN A 176 5.83 0.86 0.96
CA ASN A 176 5.59 -0.51 0.50
C ASN A 176 4.38 -1.14 1.19
N VAL A 177 4.20 -0.91 2.50
CA VAL A 177 3.01 -1.35 3.24
C VAL A 177 1.75 -0.70 2.65
N PHE A 178 1.79 0.59 2.35
CA PHE A 178 0.69 1.30 1.72
C PHE A 178 0.36 0.75 0.33
N ILE A 179 1.37 0.56 -0.52
CA ILE A 179 1.24 -0.02 -1.86
C ILE A 179 0.59 -1.40 -1.79
N ARG A 180 1.06 -2.30 -0.91
CA ARG A 180 0.48 -3.64 -0.74
C ARG A 180 -0.99 -3.59 -0.34
N LYS A 181 -1.33 -2.69 0.58
CA LYS A 181 -2.72 -2.50 1.04
C LYS A 181 -3.62 -2.00 -0.08
N MET A 182 -3.15 -1.05 -0.90
CA MET A 182 -3.91 -0.48 -2.02
C MET A 182 -4.07 -1.49 -3.16
N ALA A 183 -3.02 -2.23 -3.48
CA ALA A 183 -3.02 -3.30 -4.47
C ALA A 183 -3.88 -4.52 -4.06
N GLY A 184 -4.41 -4.56 -2.83
CA GLY A 184 -5.23 -5.66 -2.34
C GLY A 184 -4.46 -6.97 -2.14
N ILE A 185 -3.12 -6.90 -2.07
CA ILE A 185 -2.27 -8.05 -1.76
C ILE A 185 -2.43 -8.30 -0.25
N LYS A 186 -3.26 -9.28 0.11
CA LYS A 186 -3.31 -9.77 1.50
C LYS A 186 -1.91 -10.29 1.86
N ASN A 187 -1.39 -9.85 3.01
CA ASN A 187 -0.18 -10.44 3.59
C ASN A 187 -0.38 -11.95 3.65
N THR A 188 0.43 -12.69 2.90
CA THR A 188 0.72 -14.09 3.18
C THR A 188 1.50 -14.16 4.49
#